data_AF-A0A2H0JCT5-F1
#
_entry.id   AF-A0A2H0JCT5-F1
#
_cell.length_a   1.000
_cell.length_b   1.000
_cell.length_c   1.000
_cell.angle_alpha   90.00
_cell.angle_beta   90.00
_cell.angle_gamma   90.00
#
_symmetry.space_group_name_H-M   'P 1'
#
loop_
_entity.id
_entity.type
_entity.pdbx_description
1 polymer ?
#
loop_
_entity_poly.entity_id
_entity_poly.type
_entity_poly.pdbx_seq_one_letter_code
_entity_poly.pdbx_strand_id
1 'polypeptide(L)'
;MNAPEQIPMFEGPAFCPLLPPTGSAAEQALTDLLARDLTQIDWLESGKGWRLAAAVKELDYLGWEPQSIRVQAAGWPRPIARYSLPQKAKQAVAQMRGGDHASE
;
A
#
# COMPACT_ATOMS: atom_id res chain seq x y z
N MET A 1 33.37 27.27 1.91
CA MET A 1 33.83 25.91 1.53
C MET A 1 32.57 25.11 1.24
N ASN A 2 32.23 24.90 -0.04
CA ASN A 2 31.07 24.09 -0.42
C ASN A 2 31.49 22.62 -0.37
N ALA A 3 30.76 21.79 0.38
CA ALA A 3 30.97 20.35 0.41
C ALA A 3 30.68 19.77 -0.99
N PRO A 4 31.44 18.76 -1.45
CA PRO A 4 31.14 18.11 -2.72
C PRO A 4 29.78 17.42 -2.64
N GLU A 5 28.84 17.85 -3.49
CA GLU A 5 27.54 17.19 -3.65
C GLU A 5 27.78 15.81 -4.26
N GLN A 6 27.60 14.75 -3.47
CA GLN A 6 27.67 13.38 -3.97
C GLN A 6 26.41 13.10 -4.78
N ILE A 7 26.57 13.02 -6.11
CA ILE A 7 25.53 12.51 -7.01
C ILE A 7 25.38 11.02 -6.70
N PRO A 8 24.18 10.53 -6.33
CA PRO A 8 23.99 9.11 -6.08
C PRO A 8 24.29 8.33 -7.37
N MET A 9 25.30 7.46 -7.31
CA MET A 9 25.80 6.69 -8.46
C MET A 9 24.79 5.65 -8.99
N PHE A 10 23.72 5.40 -8.24
CA PHE A 10 22.56 4.60 -8.62
C PHE A 10 21.30 5.29 -8.10
N GLU A 11 20.40 5.68 -9.00
CA GLU A 11 19.01 5.93 -8.62
C GLU A 11 18.43 4.59 -8.17
N GLY A 12 17.78 4.56 -7.01
CA GLY A 12 17.08 3.35 -6.53
C GLY A 12 16.07 2.85 -7.57
N PRO A 13 15.58 1.61 -7.46
CA PRO A 13 14.58 1.09 -8.38
C PRO A 13 13.41 2.07 -8.51
N ALA A 14 13.05 2.41 -9.75
CA ALA A 14 11.97 3.33 -10.03
C ALA A 14 10.66 2.81 -9.39
N PHE A 15 9.88 3.72 -8.83
CA PHE A 15 8.56 3.41 -8.29
C PHE A 15 7.58 3.11 -9.44
N CYS A 16 7.47 1.83 -9.79
CA CYS A 16 6.64 1.35 -10.89
C CYS A 16 5.69 0.23 -10.41
N PRO A 17 4.66 0.56 -9.60
CA PRO A 17 3.72 -0.45 -9.10
C PRO A 17 2.85 -1.03 -10.23
N LEU A 18 2.42 -2.28 -10.05
CA LEU A 18 1.49 -2.97 -10.95
C LEU A 18 0.11 -3.06 -10.30
N LEU A 19 -0.95 -2.89 -11.11
CA LEU A 19 -2.31 -3.08 -10.61
C LEU A 19 -2.53 -4.54 -10.20
N PRO A 20 -3.11 -4.79 -9.02
CA PRO A 20 -3.47 -6.15 -8.61
C PRO A 20 -4.55 -6.74 -9.52
N PRO A 21 -4.65 -8.08 -9.62
CA PRO A 21 -5.69 -8.73 -10.40
C PRO A 21 -7.09 -8.35 -9.90
N THR A 22 -8.03 -8.13 -10.82
CA THR A 22 -9.42 -7.78 -10.47
C THR A 22 -10.09 -8.90 -9.66
N GLY A 23 -10.79 -8.52 -8.60
CA GLY A 23 -11.45 -9.43 -7.66
C GLY A 23 -10.51 -10.06 -6.63
N SER A 24 -9.20 -9.81 -6.69
CA SER A 24 -8.24 -10.34 -5.73
C SER A 24 -8.37 -9.69 -4.34
N ALA A 25 -7.84 -10.37 -3.32
CA ALA A 25 -7.71 -9.78 -1.99
C ALA A 25 -6.75 -8.58 -1.99
N ALA A 26 -5.75 -8.57 -2.88
CA ALA A 26 -4.84 -7.44 -3.05
C ALA A 26 -5.56 -6.20 -3.61
N GLU A 27 -6.45 -6.35 -4.60
CA GLU A 27 -7.26 -5.24 -5.12
C GLU A 27 -8.18 -4.65 -4.03
N GLN A 28 -8.82 -5.51 -3.25
CA GLN A 28 -9.65 -5.09 -2.12
C GLN A 28 -8.82 -4.36 -1.06
N ALA A 29 -7.65 -4.88 -0.71
CA ALA A 29 -6.72 -4.24 0.23
C ALA A 29 -6.22 -2.90 -0.30
N LEU A 30 -5.88 -2.80 -1.58
CA LEU A 30 -5.47 -1.54 -2.22
C LEU A 30 -6.59 -0.50 -2.11
N THR A 31 -7.82 -0.88 -2.47
CA THR A 31 -8.98 0.00 -2.41
C THR A 31 -9.25 0.52 -1.01
N ASP A 32 -9.22 -0.38 -0.02
CA ASP A 32 -9.41 0.01 1.38
C ASP A 32 -8.28 0.89 1.90
N LEU A 33 -7.01 0.55 1.60
CA LEU A 33 -5.83 1.30 2.06
C LEU A 33 -5.73 2.71 1.44
N LEU A 34 -6.35 2.92 0.29
CA LEU A 34 -6.52 4.26 -0.29
C LEU A 34 -7.51 5.09 0.52
N ALA A 35 -8.57 4.46 1.03
CA ALA A 35 -9.61 5.13 1.80
C ALA A 35 -9.20 5.37 3.27
N ARG A 36 -8.56 4.39 3.90
CA ARG A 36 -8.15 4.43 5.31
C ARG A 36 -7.02 3.46 5.63
N ASP A 37 -6.35 3.70 6.75
CA ASP A 37 -5.44 2.69 7.32
C ASP A 37 -6.25 1.46 7.78
N LEU A 38 -5.65 0.27 7.68
CA LEU A 38 -6.32 -0.99 7.99
C LEU A 38 -5.57 -1.80 9.03
N THR A 39 -6.32 -2.45 9.93
CA THR A 39 -5.83 -3.53 10.77
C THR A 39 -6.47 -4.86 10.38
N GLN A 40 -5.92 -5.96 10.89
CA GLN A 40 -6.52 -7.30 10.71
C GLN A 40 -7.96 -7.37 11.27
N ILE A 41 -8.30 -6.55 12.26
CA ILE A 41 -9.65 -6.49 12.85
C ILE A 41 -10.62 -5.87 11.84
N ASP A 42 -10.29 -4.69 11.31
CA ASP A 42 -11.11 -4.00 10.29
C ASP A 42 -11.41 -4.90 9.09
N TRP A 43 -10.42 -5.70 8.69
CA TRP A 43 -10.53 -6.64 7.58
C TRP A 43 -11.50 -7.80 7.87
N LEU A 44 -11.43 -8.36 9.07
CA LEU A 44 -12.32 -9.42 9.53
C LEU A 44 -13.76 -8.92 9.66
N GLU A 45 -13.95 -7.73 10.25
CA GLU A 45 -15.27 -7.09 10.39
C GLU A 45 -15.90 -6.78 9.03
N SER A 46 -15.09 -6.50 8.01
CA SER A 46 -15.55 -6.30 6.63
C SER A 46 -15.86 -7.60 5.88
N GLY A 47 -15.68 -8.77 6.48
CA GLY A 47 -15.97 -10.07 5.86
C GLY A 47 -15.00 -10.49 4.75
N LYS A 48 -13.82 -9.85 4.63
CA LYS A 48 -12.87 -10.04 3.52
C LYS A 48 -11.91 -11.23 3.71
N GLY A 49 -12.31 -12.17 4.57
CA GLY A 49 -11.52 -13.34 4.94
C GLY A 49 -10.48 -13.06 6.04
N TRP A 50 -9.55 -13.99 6.25
CA TRP A 50 -8.74 -14.03 7.48
C TRP A 50 -7.27 -13.61 7.30
N ARG A 51 -6.80 -13.32 6.08
CA ARG A 51 -5.37 -13.02 5.81
C ARG A 51 -5.14 -11.64 5.20
N LEU A 52 -5.39 -10.55 5.94
CA LEU A 52 -5.01 -9.21 5.48
C LEU A 52 -3.52 -9.13 5.16
N ALA A 53 -2.67 -9.70 6.03
CA ALA A 53 -1.22 -9.68 5.85
C ALA A 53 -0.76 -10.32 4.53
N ALA A 54 -1.48 -11.32 4.00
CA ALA A 54 -1.16 -11.92 2.71
C ALA A 54 -1.50 -10.98 1.56
N ALA A 55 -2.67 -10.34 1.60
CA ALA A 55 -3.06 -9.33 0.61
C ALA A 55 -2.10 -8.14 0.59
N VAL A 56 -1.69 -7.66 1.77
CA VAL A 56 -0.68 -6.59 1.89
C VAL A 56 0.67 -7.04 1.35
N LYS A 57 1.08 -8.29 1.60
CA LYS A 57 2.34 -8.81 1.07
C LYS A 57 2.32 -8.94 -0.45
N GLU A 58 1.17 -9.26 -1.04
CA GLU A 58 0.99 -9.26 -2.49
C GLU A 58 1.13 -7.85 -3.07
N LEU A 59 0.58 -6.83 -2.39
CA LEU A 59 0.78 -5.43 -2.78
C LEU A 59 2.26 -5.00 -2.71
N ASP A 60 2.99 -5.46 -1.71
CA ASP A 60 4.44 -5.26 -1.61
C ASP A 60 5.18 -5.88 -2.82
N TYR A 61 4.82 -7.11 -3.22
CA TYR A 61 5.39 -7.74 -4.42
C TYR A 61 5.03 -7.01 -5.72
N LEU A 62 3.86 -6.39 -5.77
CA LEU A 62 3.44 -5.56 -6.89
C LEU A 62 4.05 -4.15 -6.86
N GLY A 63 4.92 -3.83 -5.89
CA GLY A 63 5.66 -2.57 -5.83
C GLY A 63 4.91 -1.42 -5.17
N TRP A 64 3.81 -1.66 -4.44
CA TRP A 64 3.04 -0.60 -3.77
C TRP A 64 3.67 -0.10 -2.46
N GLU A 65 4.68 -0.80 -1.94
CA GLU A 65 5.44 -0.45 -0.73
C GLU A 65 4.54 -0.10 0.49
N PRO A 66 3.60 -0.98 0.89
CA PRO A 66 2.74 -0.74 2.03
C PRO A 66 3.56 -0.61 3.32
N GLN A 67 3.19 0.36 4.15
CA GLN A 67 3.83 0.59 5.44
C GLN A 67 3.11 -0.19 6.53
N SER A 68 3.86 -0.67 7.53
CA SER A 68 3.30 -1.36 8.68
C SER A 68 3.85 -0.80 9.98
N ILE A 69 2.95 -0.42 10.88
CA ILE A 69 3.28 0.01 12.24
C ILE A 69 2.53 -0.83 13.26
N ARG A 70 3.12 -1.02 14.43
CA ARG A 70 2.46 -1.70 15.55
C ARG A 70 1.63 -0.70 16.33
N VAL A 71 0.34 -0.99 16.50
CA VAL A 71 -0.59 -0.17 17.29
C VAL A 71 -1.33 -1.02 18.30
N GLN A 72 -1.60 -0.44 19.47
CA GLN A 72 -2.45 -1.08 20.47
C GLN A 72 -3.92 -0.87 20.07
N ALA A 73 -4.63 -1.96 19.76
CA ALA A 73 -6.06 -1.91 19.47
C ALA A 73 -6.88 -2.06 20.75
N ALA A 74 -8.03 -1.39 20.81
CA ALA A 74 -8.96 -1.50 21.92
C ALA A 74 -9.46 -2.96 22.05
N GLY A 75 -9.47 -3.49 23.27
CA GLY A 75 -9.93 -4.86 23.53
C GLY A 75 -8.94 -5.96 23.11
N TRP A 76 -7.75 -5.62 22.62
CA TRP A 76 -6.73 -6.61 22.25
C TRP A 76 -5.56 -6.62 23.22
N PRO A 77 -5.08 -7.80 23.67
CA PRO A 77 -4.02 -7.88 24.66
C PRO A 77 -2.62 -7.58 24.10
N ARG A 78 -2.45 -7.56 22.77
CA ARG A 78 -1.15 -7.38 22.11
C ARG A 78 -1.22 -6.35 20.97
N PRO A 79 -0.14 -5.62 20.68
CA PRO A 79 -0.09 -4.71 19.54
C PRO A 79 -0.26 -5.44 18.21
N ILE A 80 -1.16 -4.92 17.37
CA ILE A 80 -1.45 -5.45 16.04
C ILE A 80 -0.81 -4.57 14.96
N ALA A 81 -0.66 -5.13 13.76
CA ALA A 81 -0.19 -4.36 12.60
C ALA A 81 -1.32 -3.47 12.08
N ARG A 82 -1.03 -2.18 11.93
CA ARG A 82 -1.80 -1.23 11.13
C ARG A 82 -1.03 -0.94 9.85
N TYR A 83 -1.70 -1.15 8.73
CA TYR A 83 -1.17 -0.97 7.39
C TYR A 83 -1.67 0.33 6.79
N SER A 84 -0.80 0.99 6.03
CA SER A 84 -1.12 2.22 5.30
C SER A 84 -0.36 2.24 3.98
N LEU A 85 -0.84 3.03 3.01
CA LEU A 85 -0.12 3.29 1.76
C LEU A 85 0.68 4.59 1.84
N PRO A 86 1.92 4.62 1.32
CA PRO A 86 2.68 5.85 1.23
C PRO A 86 2.01 6.81 0.24
N GLN A 87 2.29 8.11 0.39
CA GLN A 87 1.66 9.14 -0.45
C GLN A 87 1.93 8.93 -1.95
N LYS A 88 3.14 8.48 -2.32
CA LYS A 88 3.49 8.12 -3.71
C LYS A 88 2.58 7.03 -4.30
N ALA A 89 2.20 6.03 -3.50
CA ALA A 89 1.28 4.98 -3.93
C ALA A 89 -0.13 5.53 -4.17
N LYS A 90 -0.61 6.41 -3.27
CA LYS A 90 -1.91 7.08 -3.46
C LYS A 90 -1.94 7.93 -4.73
N GLN A 91 -0.85 8.64 -5.03
CA GLN A 91 -0.68 9.41 -6.26
C GLN A 91 -0.63 8.53 -7.51
N ALA A 92 0.09 7.40 -7.47
CA ALA A 92 0.15 6.46 -8.59
C ALA A 92 -1.22 5.88 -8.95
N VAL A 93 -2.05 5.52 -7.95
CA VAL A 93 -3.43 5.08 -8.24
C VAL A 93 -4.24 6.19 -8.92
N ALA A 94 -4.11 7.43 -8.47
CA ALA A 94 -4.81 8.56 -9.08
C ALA A 94 -4.39 8.77 -10.55
N GLN A 95 -3.09 8.60 -10.86
CA GLN A 95 -2.58 8.68 -12.23
C GLN A 95 -3.05 7.51 -13.09
N MET A 96 -3.02 6.29 -12.58
CA MET A 96 -3.49 5.09 -13.30
C MET A 96 -4.99 5.14 -13.58
N ARG A 97 -5.80 5.68 -12.67
CA ARG A 97 -7.26 5.86 -12.86
C ARG A 97 -7.61 7.07 -13.72
N GLY A 98 -6.79 8.12 -13.70
CA GLY A 98 -6.99 9.32 -14.53
C GLY A 98 -6.49 9.19 -15.98
N GLY A 99 -5.57 8.26 -16.24
CA GLY A 99 -5.02 7.99 -17.58
C GLY A 99 -5.99 7.26 -18.52
N ASP A 100 -7.09 6.72 -18.01
CA ASP A 100 -8.13 6.03 -18.80
C ASP A 100 -8.98 7.01 -19.65
N HIS A 101 -8.86 8.32 -19.43
CA HIS A 101 -9.59 9.36 -20.16
C HIS A 101 -8.79 10.06 -21.28
N ALA A 102 -7.64 9.51 -21.69
CA ALA A 102 -6.82 10.07 -22.77
C ALA A 102 -6.62 9.07 -23.92
N SER A 103 -7.73 8.60 -24.48
CA SER A 103 -7.78 7.88 -25.76
C SER A 103 -9.15 8.09 -26.39
N GLU A 104 -9.38 9.27 -26.96
CA GLU A 104 -10.37 9.53 -28.02
C GLU A 104 -9.77 10.50 -29.05
#